data_AF-A0A7I6N0R5-F1
#
_entry.id   AF-A0A7I6N0R5-F1
#
_cell.length_a   1.000
_cell.length_b   1.000
_cell.length_c   1.000
_cell.angle_alpha   90.00
_cell.angle_beta   90.00
_cell.angle_gamma   90.00
#
_symmetry.space_group_name_H-M   'P 1'
#
loop_
_entity.id
_entity.type
_entity.pdbx_description
1 polymer ?
#
loop_
_entity_poly.entity_id
_entity_poly.type
_entity_poly.pdbx_seq_one_letter_code
_entity_poly.pdbx_strand_id
1 'polypeptide(L)'
;EYRRRLVGASVNHEFWDPHNVESYRKRTEIARQCLDDSLAALQGDACDCAIFDATNATRSRRVMLREQVLKRYKCEMMFIESICESPAFIASAINEMKLNSADYAAQTMEEAAEDYSNRIQHYQSVYEPLTAEKEDVPFIKVIDVGRQIFCNQVYGYLQSRIMFLMANLQLKPRPIWLSRHGESMYNTQKRIGGDSALSPLGLQYAMQLDRFVNAYYPTAETELAVWTSTMLRTGMTVERIAARGRPVVK
;
A
#
# COMPACT_ATOMS: atom_id res chain seq x y z
N GLU A 1 -13.55 -4.36 9.14
CA GLU A 1 -14.51 -5.49 8.98
C GLU A 1 -15.30 -5.83 10.25
N TYR A 2 -14.65 -5.99 11.40
CA TYR A 2 -15.33 -6.30 12.68
C TYR A 2 -16.55 -5.42 12.97
N ARG A 3 -16.44 -4.09 12.76
CA ARG A 3 -17.57 -3.16 12.91
C ARG A 3 -18.76 -3.54 12.04
N ARG A 4 -18.55 -3.86 10.76
CA ARG A 4 -19.64 -4.25 9.85
C ARG A 4 -20.30 -5.56 10.29
N ARG A 5 -19.51 -6.53 10.77
CA ARG A 5 -20.03 -7.80 11.30
C ARG A 5 -20.90 -7.62 12.54
N LEU A 6 -20.52 -6.70 13.44
CA LEU A 6 -21.16 -6.53 14.74
C LEU A 6 -22.27 -5.48 14.77
N VAL A 7 -22.16 -4.44 13.93
CA VAL A 7 -23.07 -3.27 13.92
C VAL A 7 -23.87 -3.18 12.60
N GLY A 8 -23.47 -3.93 11.57
CA GLY A 8 -24.06 -3.84 10.22
C GLY A 8 -23.36 -2.82 9.33
N ALA A 9 -23.76 -2.79 8.06
CA ALA A 9 -23.20 -1.92 7.03
C ALA A 9 -23.88 -0.53 6.95
N SER A 10 -25.13 -0.41 7.38
CA SER A 10 -25.93 0.82 7.25
C SER A 10 -25.74 1.77 8.42
N VAL A 11 -24.52 2.32 8.58
CA VAL A 11 -24.17 3.22 9.67
C VAL A 11 -23.71 4.56 9.10
N ASN A 12 -24.29 5.67 9.57
CA ASN A 12 -23.95 7.04 9.18
C ASN A 12 -22.82 7.63 10.04
N HIS A 13 -22.36 8.84 9.70
CA HIS A 13 -21.23 9.52 10.34
C HIS A 13 -21.40 9.72 11.86
N GLU A 14 -22.63 9.75 12.39
CA GLU A 14 -22.93 9.93 13.82
C GLU A 14 -22.35 8.82 14.71
N PHE A 15 -22.13 7.63 14.15
CA PHE A 15 -21.43 6.55 14.86
C PHE A 15 -19.96 6.90 15.18
N TRP A 16 -19.38 7.81 14.41
CA TRP A 16 -18.00 8.25 14.58
C TRP A 16 -17.86 9.51 15.42
N ASP A 17 -18.96 10.20 15.70
CA ASP A 17 -19.00 11.39 16.54
C ASP A 17 -18.30 11.12 17.89
N PRO A 18 -17.29 11.93 18.28
CA PRO A 18 -16.60 11.77 19.56
C PRO A 18 -17.50 12.01 20.78
N HIS A 19 -18.59 12.77 20.64
CA HIS A 19 -19.56 13.02 21.72
C HIS A 19 -20.58 11.89 21.88
N ASN A 20 -20.68 10.99 20.89
CA ASN A 20 -21.55 9.83 20.98
C ASN A 20 -20.91 8.74 21.86
N VAL A 21 -21.20 8.80 23.17
CA VAL A 21 -20.65 7.90 24.19
C VAL A 21 -20.97 6.44 23.91
N GLU A 22 -22.18 6.13 23.44
CA GLU A 22 -22.59 4.76 23.15
C GLU A 22 -21.80 4.18 21.97
N SER A 23 -21.73 4.91 20.85
CA SER A 23 -20.96 4.50 19.68
C SER A 23 -19.47 4.43 19.97
N TYR A 24 -18.94 5.35 20.79
CA TYR A 24 -17.55 5.28 21.25
C TYR A 24 -17.26 4.01 22.06
N ARG A 25 -18.17 3.62 22.98
CA ARG A 25 -18.06 2.36 23.73
C ARG A 25 -18.07 1.15 22.79
N LYS A 26 -19.02 1.08 21.85
CA LYS A 26 -19.08 0.02 20.84
C LYS A 26 -17.80 -0.07 20.02
N ARG A 27 -17.29 1.07 19.51
CA ARG A 27 -16.01 1.12 18.77
C ARG A 27 -14.82 0.62 19.61
N THR A 28 -14.83 0.90 20.91
CA THR A 28 -13.77 0.46 21.83
C THR A 28 -13.84 -1.04 22.09
N GLU A 29 -15.04 -1.60 22.27
CA GLU A 29 -15.25 -3.05 22.40
C GLU A 29 -14.84 -3.80 21.14
N ILE A 30 -15.24 -3.30 19.96
CA ILE A 30 -14.84 -3.84 18.66
C ILE A 30 -13.31 -3.85 18.51
N ALA A 31 -12.66 -2.74 18.86
CA ALA A 31 -11.20 -2.64 18.79
C ALA A 31 -10.52 -3.62 19.73
N ARG A 32 -11.05 -3.80 20.95
CA ARG A 32 -10.54 -4.77 21.92
C ARG A 32 -10.69 -6.20 21.40
N GLN A 33 -11.85 -6.57 20.87
CA GLN A 33 -12.07 -7.92 20.33
C GLN A 33 -11.11 -8.21 19.17
N CYS A 34 -10.97 -7.27 18.24
CA CYS A 34 -10.04 -7.40 17.12
C CYS A 34 -8.59 -7.57 17.60
N LEU A 35 -8.18 -6.84 18.64
CA LEU A 35 -6.84 -6.96 19.21
C LEU A 35 -6.65 -8.30 19.93
N ASP A 36 -7.64 -8.75 20.69
CA ASP A 36 -7.62 -10.04 21.38
C ASP A 36 -7.45 -11.19 20.37
N ASP A 37 -8.20 -11.16 19.26
CA ASP A 37 -8.08 -12.15 18.17
C ASP A 37 -6.70 -12.09 17.48
N SER A 38 -6.17 -10.87 17.25
CA SER A 38 -4.83 -10.68 16.66
C SER A 38 -3.72 -11.23 17.56
N LEU A 39 -3.81 -10.99 18.86
CA LEU A 39 -2.84 -11.48 19.83
C LEU A 39 -2.93 -13.01 20.00
N ALA A 40 -4.14 -13.58 19.96
CA ALA A 40 -4.33 -15.02 20.00
C ALA A 40 -3.72 -15.70 18.77
N ALA A 41 -3.85 -15.10 17.58
CA ALA A 41 -3.23 -15.61 16.36
C ALA A 41 -1.69 -15.61 16.44
N LEU A 42 -1.09 -14.53 16.97
CA LEU A 42 0.36 -14.44 17.20
C LEU A 42 0.84 -15.43 18.28
N GLN A 43 0.06 -15.64 19.34
CA GLN A 43 0.38 -16.58 20.41
C GLN A 43 0.27 -18.06 19.99
N GLY A 44 -0.67 -18.35 19.10
CA GLY A 44 -0.91 -19.69 18.57
C GLY A 44 -0.10 -20.01 17.31
N ASP A 45 0.92 -19.21 16.97
CA ASP A 45 1.77 -19.35 15.78
C ASP A 45 0.98 -19.43 14.44
N ALA A 46 -0.22 -18.83 14.40
CA ALA A 46 -1.01 -18.76 13.17
C ALA A 46 -0.46 -17.70 12.20
N CYS A 47 0.27 -16.71 12.72
CA CYS A 47 1.01 -15.72 11.94
C CYS A 47 2.21 -15.17 12.73
N ASP A 48 3.19 -14.62 12.00
CA ASP A 48 4.37 -13.95 12.60
C ASP A 48 4.16 -12.43 12.77
N CYS A 49 3.17 -11.86 12.10
CA CYS A 49 2.90 -10.42 12.09
C CYS A 49 1.39 -10.17 11.96
N ALA A 50 0.88 -9.22 12.74
CA ALA A 50 -0.51 -8.76 12.68
C ALA A 50 -0.55 -7.26 12.35
N ILE A 51 -1.34 -6.89 11.33
CA ILE A 51 -1.57 -5.49 10.96
C ILE A 51 -2.91 -5.06 11.55
N PHE A 52 -2.86 -4.20 12.55
CA PHE A 52 -4.06 -3.65 13.19
C PHE A 52 -4.52 -2.37 12.49
N ASP A 53 -5.31 -2.54 11.43
CA ASP A 53 -5.83 -1.42 10.63
C ASP A 53 -7.04 -0.74 11.29
N ALA A 54 -6.78 0.42 11.90
CA ALA A 54 -7.78 1.31 12.46
C ALA A 54 -7.21 2.74 12.57
N THR A 55 -8.10 3.74 12.70
CA THR A 55 -7.66 5.14 12.74
C THR A 55 -6.74 5.48 13.91
N ASN A 56 -6.95 4.87 15.08
CA ASN A 56 -6.11 5.01 16.28
C ASN A 56 -5.68 6.47 16.57
N ALA A 57 -6.61 7.40 16.32
CA ALA A 57 -6.35 8.84 16.22
C ALA A 57 -5.98 9.50 17.55
N THR A 58 -6.41 8.94 18.69
CA THR A 58 -6.12 9.49 20.02
C THR A 58 -4.95 8.78 20.68
N ARG A 59 -4.20 9.49 21.50
CA ARG A 59 -3.11 8.91 22.29
C ARG A 59 -3.64 7.88 23.29
N SER A 60 -4.79 8.14 23.91
CA SER A 60 -5.43 7.21 24.84
C SER A 60 -5.70 5.84 24.21
N ARG A 61 -6.12 5.80 22.93
CA ARG A 61 -6.32 4.56 22.18
C ARG A 61 -5.00 3.83 21.96
N ARG A 62 -3.94 4.54 21.54
CA ARG A 62 -2.62 3.96 21.30
C ARG A 62 -1.97 3.41 22.57
N VAL A 63 -2.11 4.11 23.70
CA VAL A 63 -1.66 3.63 25.02
C VAL A 63 -2.38 2.34 25.41
N MET A 64 -3.71 2.27 25.21
CA MET A 64 -4.47 1.04 25.47
C MET A 64 -3.95 -0.14 24.63
N LEU A 65 -3.73 0.07 23.33
CA LEU A 65 -3.19 -0.97 22.44
C LEU A 65 -1.82 -1.47 22.94
N ARG A 66 -0.91 -0.53 23.26
CA ARG A 66 0.42 -0.82 23.77
C ARG A 66 0.36 -1.66 25.04
N GLU A 67 -0.44 -1.24 26.01
CA GLU A 67 -0.56 -1.97 27.29
C GLU A 67 -1.10 -3.38 27.11
N GLN A 68 -2.07 -3.58 26.21
CA GLN A 68 -2.63 -4.89 25.94
C GLN A 68 -1.62 -5.83 25.26
N VAL A 69 -0.83 -5.30 24.31
CA VAL A 69 0.27 -6.04 23.68
C VAL A 69 1.27 -6.46 24.76
N LEU A 70 1.82 -5.50 25.52
CA LEU A 70 2.84 -5.76 26.54
C LEU A 70 2.41 -6.77 27.61
N LYS A 71 1.12 -6.81 27.97
CA LYS A 71 0.59 -7.75 28.97
C LYS A 71 0.55 -9.20 28.51
N ARG A 72 0.27 -9.43 27.22
CA ARG A 72 -0.06 -10.77 26.71
C ARG A 72 1.06 -11.37 25.88
N TYR A 73 1.86 -10.53 25.24
CA TYR A 73 2.91 -10.99 24.35
C TYR A 73 4.04 -9.97 24.36
N LYS A 74 5.29 -10.39 24.58
CA LYS A 74 6.46 -9.51 24.44
C LYS A 74 6.79 -9.30 22.96
N CYS A 75 5.81 -8.79 22.21
CA CYS A 75 5.93 -8.49 20.79
C CYS A 75 6.67 -7.19 20.64
N GLU A 76 7.48 -7.10 19.59
CA GLU A 76 7.80 -5.81 19.02
C GLU A 76 6.52 -5.23 18.40
N MET A 77 6.19 -3.99 18.74
CA MET A 77 5.10 -3.25 18.12
C MET A 77 5.64 -1.97 17.50
N MET A 78 5.03 -1.52 16.42
CA MET A 78 5.32 -0.22 15.82
C MET A 78 4.04 0.41 15.27
N PHE A 79 4.00 1.74 15.26
CA PHE A 79 2.94 2.47 14.56
C PHE A 79 3.39 2.92 13.17
N ILE A 80 2.46 2.91 12.23
CA ILE A 80 2.63 3.54 10.92
C ILE A 80 1.50 4.56 10.78
N GLU A 81 1.86 5.84 10.72
CA GLU A 81 0.93 6.96 10.59
C GLU A 81 1.02 7.52 9.17
N SER A 82 -0.10 7.50 8.44
CA SER A 82 -0.20 8.10 7.11
C SER A 82 -0.85 9.48 7.25
N ILE A 83 -0.08 10.52 6.93
CA ILE A 83 -0.53 11.92 6.98
C ILE A 83 -0.64 12.41 5.53
N CYS A 84 -1.82 12.87 5.13
CA CYS A 84 -2.02 13.50 3.83
C CYS A 84 -3.02 14.63 3.97
N GLU A 85 -2.58 15.84 3.63
CA GLU A 85 -3.42 17.05 3.68
C GLU A 85 -3.91 17.47 2.29
N SER A 86 -3.55 16.71 1.24
CA SER A 86 -3.90 17.04 -0.14
C SER A 86 -5.40 16.86 -0.40
N PRO A 87 -6.13 17.93 -0.78
CA PRO A 87 -7.55 17.84 -1.10
C PRO A 87 -7.86 16.87 -2.25
N ALA A 88 -6.95 16.77 -3.23
CA ALA A 88 -7.10 15.87 -4.37
C ALA A 88 -7.07 14.40 -3.95
N PHE A 89 -6.19 14.03 -3.00
CA PHE A 89 -6.13 12.67 -2.47
C PHE A 89 -7.37 12.34 -1.63
N ILE A 90 -7.85 13.30 -0.83
CA ILE A 90 -9.09 13.12 -0.06
C ILE A 90 -10.27 12.87 -1.00
N ALA A 91 -10.41 13.66 -2.07
CA ALA A 91 -11.45 13.47 -3.09
C ALA A 91 -11.34 12.11 -3.80
N SER A 92 -10.12 11.70 -4.17
CA SER A 92 -9.88 10.38 -4.78
C SER A 92 -10.27 9.23 -3.84
N ALA A 93 -9.92 9.35 -2.55
CA ALA A 93 -10.27 8.36 -1.54
C ALA A 93 -11.79 8.26 -1.32
N ILE A 94 -12.51 9.39 -1.35
CA ILE A 94 -13.99 9.40 -1.29
C ILE A 94 -14.58 8.60 -2.46
N ASN A 95 -14.09 8.85 -3.68
CA ASN A 95 -14.55 8.16 -4.88
C ASN A 95 -14.26 6.65 -4.84
N GLU A 96 -13.04 6.26 -4.47
CA GLU A 96 -12.68 4.85 -4.31
C GLU A 96 -13.49 4.16 -3.22
N MET A 97 -13.74 4.85 -2.10
CA MET A 97 -14.55 4.29 -1.02
C MET A 97 -16.00 4.09 -1.47
N LYS A 98 -16.60 5.03 -2.20
CA LYS A 98 -17.97 4.85 -2.70
C LYS A 98 -18.10 3.62 -3.58
N LEU A 99 -17.14 3.42 -4.50
CA LEU A 99 -17.13 2.30 -5.43
C LEU A 99 -16.95 0.94 -4.73
N ASN A 100 -16.23 0.91 -3.61
CA ASN A 100 -15.79 -0.34 -2.97
C ASN A 100 -16.41 -0.60 -1.57
N SER A 101 -17.09 0.37 -0.96
CA SER A 101 -17.63 0.25 0.39
C SER A 101 -19.10 -0.15 0.39
N ALA A 102 -19.38 -1.31 0.99
CA ALA A 102 -20.74 -1.76 1.27
C ALA A 102 -21.54 -0.78 2.14
N ASP A 103 -20.88 0.09 2.91
CA ASP A 103 -21.56 1.06 3.80
C ASP A 103 -22.33 2.13 3.00
N TYR A 104 -21.92 2.41 1.75
CA TYR A 104 -22.49 3.45 0.92
C TYR A 104 -23.22 2.92 -0.32
N ALA A 105 -23.47 1.61 -0.41
CA ALA A 105 -23.99 0.98 -1.62
C ALA A 105 -25.36 1.52 -2.08
N ALA A 106 -26.19 2.02 -1.15
CA ALA A 106 -27.54 2.50 -1.43
C ALA A 106 -27.70 4.03 -1.50
N GLN A 107 -26.64 4.80 -1.21
CA GLN A 107 -26.69 6.27 -1.19
C GLN A 107 -26.36 6.89 -2.55
N THR A 108 -26.66 8.17 -2.75
CA THR A 108 -26.12 8.93 -3.89
C THR A 108 -24.62 9.25 -3.70
N MET A 109 -23.98 9.85 -4.71
CA MET A 109 -22.57 10.27 -4.60
C MET A 109 -22.44 11.46 -3.63
N GLU A 110 -23.38 12.41 -3.73
CA GLU A 110 -23.44 13.62 -2.93
C GLU A 110 -23.65 13.30 -1.44
N GLU A 111 -24.63 12.45 -1.12
CA GLU A 111 -24.91 12.02 0.26
C GLU A 111 -23.72 11.29 0.89
N ALA A 112 -23.06 10.40 0.13
CA ALA A 112 -21.91 9.68 0.62
C ALA A 112 -20.70 10.60 0.84
N ALA A 113 -20.51 11.58 -0.04
CA ALA A 113 -19.44 12.57 0.10
C ALA A 113 -19.66 13.46 1.34
N GLU A 114 -20.90 13.89 1.59
CA GLU A 114 -21.25 14.67 2.78
C GLU A 114 -21.06 13.87 4.07
N ASP A 115 -21.62 12.65 4.15
CA ASP A 115 -21.46 11.77 5.31
C ASP A 115 -19.98 11.49 5.61
N TYR A 116 -19.20 11.18 4.58
CA TYR A 116 -17.78 10.93 4.74
C TYR A 116 -17.00 12.17 5.16
N SER A 117 -17.35 13.35 4.64
CA SER A 117 -16.74 14.62 5.04
C SER A 117 -16.99 14.90 6.52
N ASN A 118 -18.23 14.71 6.99
CA ASN A 118 -18.57 14.82 8.42
C ASN A 118 -17.79 13.81 9.26
N ARG A 119 -17.65 12.57 8.77
CA ARG A 119 -16.84 11.54 9.43
C ARG A 119 -15.37 11.94 9.56
N ILE A 120 -14.78 12.56 8.53
CA ILE A 120 -13.41 13.10 8.61
C ILE A 120 -13.33 14.17 9.69
N GLN A 121 -14.27 15.13 9.71
CA GLN A 121 -14.30 16.21 10.70
C GLN A 121 -14.38 15.68 12.13
N HIS A 122 -15.20 14.65 12.38
CA HIS A 122 -15.27 13.96 13.67
C HIS A 122 -13.91 13.45 14.12
N TYR A 123 -13.13 12.83 13.23
CA TYR A 123 -11.78 12.35 13.55
C TYR A 123 -10.76 13.48 13.70
N GLN A 124 -10.83 14.51 12.86
CA GLN A 124 -9.94 15.68 12.94
C GLN A 124 -10.09 16.39 14.29
N SER A 125 -11.30 16.50 14.83
CA SER A 125 -11.55 17.16 16.12
C SER A 125 -10.87 16.49 17.33
N VAL A 126 -10.51 15.21 17.23
CA VAL A 126 -9.87 14.44 18.31
C VAL A 126 -8.48 13.91 17.93
N TYR A 127 -7.97 14.25 16.75
CA TYR A 127 -6.72 13.69 16.26
C TYR A 127 -5.51 14.23 17.03
N GLU A 128 -4.73 13.30 17.58
CA GLU A 128 -3.48 13.56 18.28
C GLU A 128 -2.34 12.86 17.52
N PRO A 129 -1.54 13.58 16.71
CA PRO A 129 -0.48 12.97 15.91
C PRO A 129 0.58 12.31 16.79
N LEU A 130 1.28 11.30 16.25
CA LEU A 130 2.42 10.68 16.94
C LEU A 130 3.52 11.74 17.18
N THR A 131 4.17 11.77 18.33
CA THR A 131 5.34 12.63 18.54
C THR A 131 6.43 11.90 19.31
N ALA A 132 7.69 12.24 19.07
CA ALA A 132 8.83 11.56 19.69
C ALA A 132 8.86 11.75 21.22
N GLU A 133 8.27 12.83 21.72
CA GLU A 133 8.22 13.15 23.15
C GLU A 133 7.11 12.40 23.90
N LYS A 134 6.05 11.98 23.19
CA LYS A 134 4.84 11.41 23.81
C LYS A 134 4.70 9.90 23.66
N GLU A 135 5.40 9.33 22.67
CA GLU A 135 5.27 7.93 22.25
C GLU A 135 6.54 7.15 22.58
N ASP A 136 6.40 6.13 23.44
CA ASP A 136 7.50 5.25 23.86
C ASP A 136 7.61 3.98 22.99
N VAL A 137 7.12 4.06 21.75
CA VAL A 137 7.03 2.93 20.82
C VAL A 137 7.60 3.35 19.46
N PRO A 138 8.30 2.47 18.73
CA PRO A 138 8.77 2.77 17.38
C PRO A 138 7.61 3.20 16.47
N PHE A 139 7.86 4.21 15.64
CA PHE A 139 6.88 4.59 14.63
C PHE A 139 7.48 5.18 13.37
N ILE A 140 6.73 5.07 12.29
CA ILE A 140 7.00 5.67 10.99
C ILE A 140 5.84 6.58 10.64
N LYS A 141 6.13 7.82 10.26
CA LYS A 141 5.18 8.71 9.61
C LYS A 141 5.47 8.75 8.12
N VAL A 142 4.44 8.52 7.32
CA VAL A 142 4.46 8.69 5.87
C VAL A 142 3.64 9.93 5.54
N ILE A 143 4.30 10.99 5.11
CA ILE A 143 3.71 12.31 4.90
C ILE A 143 3.56 12.56 3.41
N ASP A 144 2.36 12.99 3.02
CA ASP A 144 1.93 13.27 1.64
C ASP A 144 2.33 12.16 0.67
N VAL A 145 1.85 10.94 0.94
CA VAL A 145 1.94 9.82 0.00
C VAL A 145 3.41 9.47 -0.30
N GLY A 146 4.26 9.55 0.72
CA GLY A 146 5.69 9.21 0.65
C GLY A 146 6.61 10.38 0.29
N ARG A 147 6.11 11.60 0.14
CA ARG A 147 6.94 12.79 -0.09
C ARG A 147 7.96 13.02 1.02
N GLN A 148 7.58 12.73 2.26
CA GLN A 148 8.47 12.78 3.41
C GLN A 148 8.20 11.60 4.34
N ILE A 149 9.26 11.06 4.92
CA ILE A 149 9.17 10.01 5.94
C ILE A 149 9.91 10.47 7.20
N PHE A 150 9.27 10.26 8.35
CA PHE A 150 9.87 10.48 9.65
C PHE A 150 9.86 9.16 10.42
N CYS A 151 11.01 8.77 10.97
CA CYS A 151 11.15 7.54 11.74
C CYS A 151 11.59 7.88 13.16
N ASN A 152 10.95 7.24 14.15
CA ASN A 152 11.32 7.35 15.54
C ASN A 152 11.59 5.96 16.11
N GLN A 153 12.75 5.78 16.74
CA GLN A 153 13.14 4.56 17.46
C GLN A 153 13.05 3.26 16.62
N VAL A 154 13.35 3.32 15.32
CA VAL A 154 13.42 2.14 14.44
C VAL A 154 14.77 1.46 14.62
N TYR A 155 14.79 0.33 15.33
CA TYR A 155 16.03 -0.38 15.70
C TYR A 155 16.10 -1.83 15.19
N GLY A 156 14.96 -2.47 14.95
CA GLY A 156 14.90 -3.89 14.57
C GLY A 156 14.96 -4.13 13.06
N TYR A 157 15.42 -5.32 12.66
CA TYR A 157 15.49 -5.72 11.25
C TYR A 157 14.13 -5.58 10.54
N LEU A 158 13.06 -6.12 11.13
CA LEU A 158 11.72 -6.07 10.54
C LEU A 158 11.24 -4.62 10.39
N GLN A 159 11.41 -3.80 11.43
CA GLN A 159 11.04 -2.38 11.41
C GLN A 159 11.80 -1.60 10.33
N SER A 160 13.11 -1.86 10.15
CA SER A 160 13.90 -1.26 9.07
C SER A 160 13.45 -1.70 7.68
N ARG A 161 13.05 -2.97 7.51
CA ARG A 161 12.49 -3.47 6.23
C ARG A 161 11.14 -2.82 5.92
N ILE A 162 10.30 -2.61 6.93
CA ILE A 162 9.03 -1.88 6.80
C ILE A 162 9.31 -0.42 6.41
N MET A 163 10.24 0.26 7.08
CA MET A 163 10.66 1.61 6.73
C MET A 163 11.14 1.70 5.27
N PHE A 164 12.01 0.78 4.86
CA PHE A 164 12.50 0.73 3.48
C PHE A 164 11.36 0.53 2.48
N LEU A 165 10.40 -0.36 2.78
CA LEU A 165 9.22 -0.54 1.94
C LEU A 165 8.41 0.77 1.85
N MET A 166 8.08 1.40 2.98
CA MET A 166 7.33 2.65 3.01
C MET A 166 8.02 3.77 2.21
N ALA A 167 9.34 3.85 2.25
CA ALA A 167 10.14 4.81 1.49
C ALA A 167 10.16 4.60 -0.02
N ASN A 168 9.82 3.39 -0.49
CA ASN A 168 9.84 3.03 -1.91
C ASN A 168 8.45 2.76 -2.50
N LEU A 169 7.39 2.86 -1.69
CA LEU A 169 6.03 2.68 -2.16
C LEU A 169 5.57 3.90 -2.98
N GLN A 170 5.20 3.64 -4.24
CA GLN A 170 4.62 4.65 -5.13
C GLN A 170 3.12 4.37 -5.28
N LEU A 171 2.28 5.25 -4.74
CA LEU A 171 0.82 5.07 -4.78
C LEU A 171 0.17 5.59 -6.08
N LYS A 172 0.91 6.35 -6.90
CA LYS A 172 0.41 6.78 -8.21
C LYS A 172 0.31 5.55 -9.13
N PRO A 173 -0.87 5.25 -9.72
CA PRO A 173 -1.01 4.18 -10.69
C PRO A 173 -0.03 4.38 -11.84
N ARG A 174 0.77 3.35 -12.13
CA ARG A 174 1.71 3.33 -13.26
C ARG A 174 1.70 1.94 -13.90
N PRO A 175 1.65 1.85 -15.24
CA PRO A 175 1.72 0.56 -15.90
C PRO A 175 3.12 -0.05 -15.72
N ILE A 176 3.18 -1.31 -15.33
CA ILE A 176 4.41 -2.12 -15.32
C ILE A 176 4.20 -3.21 -16.37
N TRP A 177 4.97 -3.13 -17.46
CA TRP A 177 4.94 -4.14 -18.52
C TRP A 177 5.97 -5.22 -18.21
N LEU A 178 5.51 -6.47 -18.15
CA LEU A 178 6.37 -7.63 -17.97
C LEU A 178 6.33 -8.48 -19.24
N SER A 179 7.51 -8.74 -19.79
CA SER A 179 7.66 -9.73 -20.85
C SER A 179 8.98 -10.48 -20.71
N ARG A 180 9.01 -11.70 -21.25
CA ARG A 180 10.26 -12.43 -21.46
C ARG A 180 11.03 -11.84 -22.64
N HIS A 181 12.28 -12.28 -22.78
CA HIS A 181 12.97 -12.16 -24.07
C HIS A 181 12.18 -12.89 -25.17
N GLY A 182 12.38 -12.49 -26.43
CA GLY A 182 11.90 -13.25 -27.57
C GLY A 182 12.40 -14.70 -27.54
N GLU A 183 11.71 -15.61 -28.24
CA GLU A 183 12.14 -17.02 -28.31
C GLU A 183 13.64 -17.14 -28.62
N SER A 184 14.38 -17.91 -27.82
CA SER A 184 15.82 -18.13 -28.03
C SER A 184 16.09 -19.42 -28.78
N MET A 185 17.29 -19.57 -29.34
CA MET A 185 17.75 -20.83 -29.95
C MET A 185 17.73 -22.01 -28.97
N TYR A 186 17.91 -21.77 -27.67
CA TYR A 186 17.76 -22.83 -26.67
C TYR A 186 16.30 -23.16 -26.37
N ASN A 187 15.37 -22.22 -26.51
CA ASN A 187 13.94 -22.52 -26.40
C ASN A 187 13.49 -23.48 -27.51
N THR A 188 13.94 -23.28 -28.76
CA THR A 188 13.61 -24.18 -29.87
C THR A 188 14.15 -25.60 -29.67
N GLN A 189 15.26 -25.72 -28.93
CA GLN A 189 15.90 -26.99 -28.55
C GLN A 189 15.41 -27.56 -27.22
N LYS A 190 14.47 -26.90 -26.54
CA LYS A 190 14.00 -27.25 -25.17
C LYS A 190 15.13 -27.36 -24.13
N ARG A 191 16.17 -26.52 -24.26
CA ARG A 191 17.29 -26.43 -23.32
C ARG A 191 17.03 -25.33 -22.29
N ILE A 192 17.38 -25.60 -21.03
CA ILE A 192 17.27 -24.66 -19.91
C ILE A 192 18.59 -23.89 -19.71
N GLY A 193 18.50 -22.67 -19.19
CA GLY A 193 19.67 -21.83 -18.88
C GLY A 193 20.45 -21.38 -20.12
N GLY A 194 21.75 -21.14 -19.91
CA GLY A 194 22.67 -20.67 -20.95
C GLY A 194 22.44 -19.22 -21.39
N ASP A 195 23.15 -18.83 -22.44
CA ASP A 195 23.09 -17.47 -22.99
C ASP A 195 22.97 -17.45 -24.53
N SER A 196 22.06 -18.26 -25.07
CA SER A 196 21.84 -18.35 -26.52
C SER A 196 21.19 -17.10 -27.08
N ALA A 197 21.53 -16.74 -28.32
CA ALA A 197 20.86 -15.69 -29.10
C ALA A 197 19.36 -15.98 -29.36
N LEU A 198 18.65 -14.96 -29.87
CA LEU A 198 17.27 -15.08 -30.32
C LEU A 198 17.15 -16.03 -31.53
N SER A 199 16.04 -16.76 -31.60
CA SER A 199 15.60 -17.47 -32.81
C SER A 199 15.06 -16.47 -33.85
N PRO A 200 14.81 -16.91 -35.09
CA PRO A 200 14.12 -16.08 -36.08
C PRO A 200 12.76 -15.55 -35.60
N LEU A 201 11.98 -16.37 -34.87
CA LEU A 201 10.70 -15.94 -34.28
C LEU A 201 10.92 -14.99 -33.10
N GLY A 202 11.98 -15.19 -32.31
CA GLY A 202 12.38 -14.26 -31.25
C GLY A 202 12.74 -12.88 -31.79
N LEU A 203 13.42 -12.81 -32.92
CA LEU A 203 13.70 -11.54 -33.61
C LEU A 203 12.42 -10.87 -34.11
N GLN A 204 11.46 -11.64 -34.64
CA GLN A 204 10.16 -11.10 -35.02
C GLN A 204 9.40 -10.56 -33.80
N TYR A 205 9.42 -11.27 -32.67
CA TYR A 205 8.85 -10.76 -31.42
C TYR A 205 9.49 -9.44 -30.99
N ALA A 206 10.83 -9.35 -31.01
CA ALA A 206 11.55 -8.11 -30.68
C ALA A 206 11.12 -6.93 -31.56
N MET A 207 10.87 -7.18 -32.86
CA MET A 207 10.34 -6.16 -33.78
C MET A 207 8.91 -5.73 -33.43
N GLN A 208 8.03 -6.65 -33.01
CA GLN A 208 6.68 -6.30 -32.60
C GLN A 208 6.67 -5.57 -31.26
N LEU A 209 7.56 -5.93 -30.33
CA LEU A 209 7.72 -5.23 -29.06
C LEU A 209 8.19 -3.78 -29.28
N ASP A 210 9.16 -3.55 -30.18
CA ASP A 210 9.57 -2.20 -30.58
C ASP A 210 8.40 -1.38 -31.13
N ARG A 211 7.57 -1.99 -32.01
CA ARG A 211 6.37 -1.33 -32.55
C ARG A 211 5.36 -1.00 -31.46
N PHE A 212 5.11 -1.92 -30.54
CA PHE A 212 4.24 -1.71 -29.40
C PHE A 212 4.74 -0.54 -28.54
N VAL A 213 6.02 -0.56 -28.16
CA VAL A 213 6.61 0.51 -27.36
C VAL A 213 6.51 1.84 -28.10
N ASN A 214 6.80 1.88 -29.39
CA ASN A 214 6.69 3.11 -30.18
C ASN A 214 5.24 3.62 -30.35
N ALA A 215 4.24 2.73 -30.32
CA ALA A 215 2.84 3.12 -30.44
C ALA A 215 2.30 3.76 -29.15
N TYR A 216 2.65 3.21 -27.99
CA TYR A 216 2.18 3.69 -26.68
C TYR A 216 3.12 4.72 -26.03
N TYR A 217 4.39 4.70 -26.42
CA TYR A 217 5.45 5.58 -25.93
C TYR A 217 6.24 6.10 -27.15
N PRO A 218 5.69 7.08 -27.89
CA PRO A 218 6.29 7.51 -29.16
C PRO A 218 7.50 8.45 -28.99
N THR A 219 7.57 9.21 -27.90
CA THR A 219 8.64 10.21 -27.70
C THR A 219 9.65 9.78 -26.64
N ALA A 220 10.89 10.27 -26.77
CA ALA A 220 11.92 10.06 -25.75
C ALA A 220 11.60 10.78 -24.43
N GLU A 221 10.71 11.79 -24.45
CA GLU A 221 10.23 12.43 -23.22
C GLU A 221 9.18 11.59 -22.47
N THR A 222 8.63 10.53 -23.08
CA THR A 222 7.73 9.63 -22.36
C THR A 222 8.52 8.79 -21.36
N GLU A 223 8.24 8.94 -20.06
CA GLU A 223 8.92 8.23 -18.96
C GLU A 223 8.67 6.71 -19.01
N LEU A 224 9.45 6.00 -19.83
CA LEU A 224 9.51 4.54 -19.87
C LEU A 224 10.93 4.08 -19.59
N ALA A 225 11.13 3.44 -18.44
CA ALA A 225 12.37 2.74 -18.11
C ALA A 225 12.31 1.31 -18.65
N VAL A 226 13.31 0.91 -19.45
CA VAL A 226 13.41 -0.44 -20.01
C VAL A 226 14.51 -1.19 -19.29
N TRP A 227 14.16 -2.26 -18.60
CA TRP A 227 15.11 -3.07 -17.83
C TRP A 227 15.27 -4.43 -18.48
N THR A 228 16.51 -4.93 -18.53
CA THR A 228 16.83 -6.26 -19.05
C THR A 228 17.71 -7.00 -18.07
N SER A 229 17.77 -8.34 -18.20
CA SER A 229 18.87 -9.07 -17.58
C SER A 229 20.18 -8.84 -18.33
N THR A 230 21.28 -9.33 -17.77
CA THR A 230 22.60 -9.31 -18.41
C THR A 230 22.75 -10.30 -19.59
N MET A 231 21.74 -11.14 -19.84
CA MET A 231 21.76 -12.18 -20.86
C MET A 231 21.61 -11.60 -22.28
N LEU A 232 22.33 -12.19 -23.24
CA LEU A 232 22.33 -11.83 -24.66
C LEU A 232 20.91 -11.74 -25.23
N ARG A 233 20.06 -12.74 -24.97
CA ARG A 233 18.69 -12.78 -25.48
C ARG A 233 17.80 -11.63 -25.01
N THR A 234 17.94 -11.16 -23.77
CA THR A 234 17.19 -9.98 -23.30
C THR A 234 17.72 -8.71 -23.93
N GLY A 235 19.05 -8.61 -24.10
CA GLY A 235 19.68 -7.50 -24.82
C GLY A 235 19.22 -7.39 -26.28
N MET A 236 19.27 -8.50 -27.02
CA MET A 236 18.80 -8.56 -28.41
C MET A 236 17.30 -8.23 -28.54
N THR A 237 16.48 -8.55 -27.53
CA THR A 237 15.04 -8.28 -27.57
C THR A 237 14.75 -6.78 -27.56
N VAL A 238 15.57 -5.99 -26.86
CA VAL A 238 15.37 -4.54 -26.70
C VAL A 238 16.33 -3.69 -27.54
N GLU A 239 17.20 -4.29 -28.33
CA GLU A 239 18.24 -3.60 -29.10
C GLU A 239 17.66 -2.48 -29.98
N ARG A 240 16.52 -2.74 -30.64
CA ARG A 240 15.81 -1.75 -31.45
C ARG A 240 15.21 -0.61 -30.61
N ILE A 241 14.73 -0.94 -29.41
CA ILE A 241 14.18 0.05 -28.48
C ILE A 241 15.31 0.98 -28.00
N ALA A 242 16.48 0.41 -27.67
CA ALA A 242 17.68 1.15 -27.29
C ALA A 242 18.20 2.04 -28.42
N ALA A 243 18.23 1.52 -29.66
CA ALA A 243 18.68 2.26 -30.84
C ALA A 243 17.85 3.53 -31.15
N ARG A 244 16.62 3.63 -30.63
CA ARG A 244 15.79 4.84 -30.69
C ARG A 244 16.11 5.87 -29.60
N GLY A 245 17.20 5.68 -28.85
CA GLY A 245 17.63 6.60 -27.79
C GLY A 245 16.94 6.40 -26.45
N ARG A 246 16.21 5.28 -26.25
CA ARG A 246 15.63 4.96 -24.94
C ARG A 246 16.70 4.39 -24.00
N PRO A 247 16.76 4.85 -22.73
CA PRO A 247 17.69 4.29 -21.76
C PRO A 247 17.28 2.86 -21.42
N VAL A 248 18.23 1.94 -21.56
CA VAL A 248 18.09 0.54 -21.13
C VAL A 248 19.00 0.30 -19.93
N VAL A 249 18.40 -0.14 -18.83
CA VAL A 249 19.11 -0.56 -17.63
C VAL A 249 19.36 -2.07 -17.71
N LYS A 250 20.59 -2.49 -17.40
CA LYS A 250 21.01 -3.89 -17.34
C LYS A 250 21.24 -4.33 -15.91
#